data_AF-A0AAU4F7N5-F1
#
_entry.id   AF-A0AAU4F7N5-F1
#
_cell.length_a   1.000
_cell.length_b   1.000
_cell.length_c   1.000
_cell.angle_alpha   90.00
_cell.angle_beta   90.00
_cell.angle_gamma   90.00
#
_symmetry.space_group_name_H-M   'P 1'
#
loop_
_entity.id
_entity.type
_entity.pdbx_description
1 polymer ?
#
loop_
_entity_poly.entity_id
_entity_poly.type
_entity_poly.pdbx_seq_one_letter_code
_entity_poly.pdbx_strand_id
1 'polypeptide(L)'
;MVLPATLGRPRRHGDEFAFGDSATWGQSDVVTDTTTRLYGPALIRAWDRLHPRLTHRIAWAGHDGALPIIEGTVIRLQVERLPSGATGETRVALALPNPGPSRNFARPRRPTAGPGCC
;
A
#
# COMPACT_ATOMS: atom_id res chain seq x y z
N MET A 1 -11.84 -18.23 -40.42
CA MET A 1 -11.92 -19.16 -39.28
C MET A 1 -10.85 -18.73 -38.29
N VAL A 2 -11.22 -18.05 -37.21
CA VAL A 2 -10.27 -17.56 -36.19
C VAL A 2 -10.27 -18.58 -35.06
N LEU A 3 -9.12 -19.16 -34.73
CA LEU A 3 -8.98 -20.10 -33.62
C LEU A 3 -9.25 -19.35 -32.31
N PRO A 4 -10.02 -19.92 -31.36
CA PRO A 4 -10.17 -19.30 -30.05
C PRO A 4 -8.81 -19.33 -29.36
N ALA A 5 -8.22 -18.15 -29.14
CA ALA A 5 -7.11 -18.03 -28.21
C ALA A 5 -7.60 -18.58 -26.87
N THR A 6 -6.92 -19.59 -26.33
CA THR A 6 -7.15 -20.06 -24.96
C THR A 6 -6.89 -18.87 -24.05
N LEU A 7 -7.95 -18.12 -23.71
CA LEU A 7 -7.89 -17.14 -22.65
C LEU A 7 -7.59 -17.94 -21.39
N GLY A 8 -6.31 -17.93 -21.00
CA GLY A 8 -5.85 -18.57 -19.78
C GLY A 8 -6.66 -18.08 -18.59
N ARG A 9 -6.51 -18.75 -17.43
CA ARG A 9 -7.20 -18.38 -16.20
C ARG A 9 -7.17 -16.86 -16.01
N PRO A 10 -8.33 -16.20 -15.81
CA PRO A 10 -8.38 -14.76 -15.59
C PRO A 10 -7.33 -14.35 -14.55
N ARG A 11 -6.55 -13.31 -14.88
CA ARG A 11 -5.54 -12.78 -13.95
C ARG A 11 -6.27 -12.38 -12.68
N ARG A 12 -5.87 -12.99 -11.56
CA ARG A 12 -6.50 -12.77 -10.25
C ARG A 12 -6.17 -11.38 -9.69
N HIS A 13 -5.06 -10.82 -10.14
CA HIS A 13 -4.58 -9.48 -9.79
C HIS A 13 -4.57 -8.63 -11.05
N GLY A 14 -4.71 -7.31 -10.87
CA GLY A 14 -4.53 -6.33 -11.93
C GLY A 14 -3.08 -6.32 -12.44
N ASP A 15 -2.79 -5.40 -13.35
CA ASP A 15 -1.45 -5.29 -13.93
C ASP A 15 -0.39 -4.99 -12.87
N GLU A 16 0.84 -5.41 -13.17
CA GLU A 16 1.95 -5.28 -12.24
C GLU A 16 2.27 -3.81 -11.99
N PHE A 17 2.40 -3.44 -10.71
CA PHE A 17 2.82 -2.11 -10.28
C PHE A 17 4.01 -2.27 -9.34
N ALA A 18 5.23 -2.08 -9.85
CA ALA A 18 6.46 -2.24 -9.10
C ALA A 18 6.98 -0.88 -8.63
N PHE A 19 7.06 -0.64 -7.32
CA PHE A 19 7.51 0.67 -6.77
C PHE A 19 8.90 1.11 -7.21
N GLY A 20 9.77 0.16 -7.59
CA GLY A 20 11.12 0.45 -8.08
C GLY A 20 11.21 0.69 -9.58
N ASP A 21 10.16 0.42 -10.36
CA ASP A 21 10.18 0.50 -11.82
C ASP A 21 9.04 1.35 -12.36
N SER A 22 9.39 2.57 -12.80
CA SER A 22 8.44 3.53 -13.34
C SER A 22 7.79 3.13 -14.65
N ALA A 23 8.37 2.19 -15.39
CA ALA A 23 7.79 1.70 -16.63
C ALA A 23 6.49 0.91 -16.38
N THR A 24 6.30 0.39 -15.17
CA THR A 24 5.12 -0.42 -14.79
C THR A 24 3.92 0.40 -14.34
N TRP A 25 4.08 1.70 -14.06
CA TRP A 25 3.04 2.47 -13.35
C TRP A 25 1.85 2.88 -14.22
N GLY A 26 1.98 2.85 -15.54
CA GLY A 26 0.93 3.32 -16.45
C GLY A 26 0.56 4.79 -16.20
N GLN A 27 -0.65 5.17 -16.63
CA GLN A 27 -1.19 6.52 -16.42
C GLN A 27 -1.75 6.66 -15.00
N SER A 28 -1.41 7.74 -14.31
CA SER A 28 -1.98 8.09 -13.00
C SER A 28 -3.41 8.60 -13.14
N ASP A 29 -4.29 8.18 -12.24
CA ASP A 29 -5.69 8.62 -12.18
C ASP A 29 -5.82 10.06 -11.68
N VAL A 30 -4.97 10.44 -10.72
CA VAL A 30 -4.92 11.78 -10.15
C VAL A 30 -3.51 12.34 -10.22
N VAL A 31 -3.39 13.59 -10.65
CA VAL A 31 -2.15 14.37 -10.64
C VAL A 31 -2.43 15.71 -9.99
N THR A 32 -1.63 16.04 -8.98
CA THR A 32 -1.68 17.34 -8.30
C THR A 32 -0.28 17.93 -8.27
N ASP A 33 -0.15 19.13 -8.80
CA ASP A 33 1.06 19.96 -8.67
C ASP A 33 0.79 21.07 -7.66
N THR A 34 1.70 21.24 -6.70
CA THR A 34 1.61 22.32 -5.73
C THR A 34 2.98 22.76 -5.28
N THR A 35 3.15 24.05 -5.01
CA THR A 35 4.41 24.57 -4.44
C THR A 35 4.19 24.95 -2.99
N THR A 36 4.98 24.36 -2.09
CA THR A 36 4.91 24.64 -0.67
C THR A 36 6.21 25.31 -0.19
N ARG A 37 6.10 26.20 0.79
CA ARG A 37 7.27 26.89 1.35
C ARG A 37 8.29 25.91 1.96
N LEU A 38 7.82 24.83 2.59
CA LEU A 38 8.68 23.86 3.27
C LEU A 38 9.34 22.89 2.29
N TYR A 39 8.60 22.39 1.30
CA TYR A 39 9.06 21.30 0.43
C TYR A 39 9.47 21.75 -0.99
N GLY A 40 9.21 23.01 -1.34
CA GLY A 40 9.33 23.49 -2.72
C GLY A 40 8.17 22.97 -3.59
N PRO A 41 8.36 22.92 -4.92
CA PRO A 41 7.47 22.21 -5.84
C PRO A 41 7.30 20.75 -5.41
N ALA A 42 6.05 20.33 -5.40
CA ALA A 42 5.61 19.01 -5.01
C ALA A 42 4.66 18.46 -6.07
N LEU A 43 5.06 17.36 -6.69
CA LEU A 43 4.24 16.60 -7.62
C LEU A 43 3.69 15.36 -6.92
N ILE A 44 2.38 15.29 -6.82
CA ILE A 44 1.65 14.18 -6.24
C ILE A 44 0.95 13.44 -7.36
N ARG A 45 1.14 12.12 -7.42
CA ARG A 45 0.43 11.24 -8.35
C ARG A 45 -0.22 10.12 -7.59
N ALA A 46 -1.47 9.80 -7.92
CA ALA A 46 -2.17 8.67 -7.37
C ALA A 46 -2.66 7.72 -8.46
N TRP A 47 -2.62 6.43 -8.14
CA TRP A 47 -3.16 5.34 -8.95
C TRP A 47 -4.14 4.58 -8.08
N ASP A 48 -5.39 4.53 -8.52
CA ASP A 48 -6.49 3.85 -7.83
C ASP A 48 -6.71 2.45 -8.41
N ARG A 49 -7.51 1.65 -7.71
CA ARG A 49 -7.94 0.30 -8.15
C ARG A 49 -6.79 -0.65 -8.48
N LEU A 50 -5.63 -0.46 -7.86
CA LEU A 50 -4.57 -1.45 -7.91
C LEU A 50 -4.99 -2.65 -7.09
N HIS A 51 -4.69 -3.86 -7.54
CA HIS A 51 -5.05 -5.09 -6.84
C HIS A 51 -3.79 -5.77 -6.29
N PRO A 52 -3.16 -5.21 -5.24
CA PRO A 52 -1.87 -5.66 -4.78
C PRO A 52 -1.94 -7.12 -4.33
N ARG A 53 -0.87 -7.85 -4.62
CA ARG A 53 -0.71 -9.21 -4.12
C ARG A 53 -0.32 -9.15 -2.64
N LEU A 54 -1.30 -9.41 -1.77
CA LEU A 54 -1.07 -9.46 -0.34
C LEU A 54 -0.19 -10.66 0.04
N THR A 55 0.53 -10.51 1.15
CA THR A 55 1.30 -11.59 1.81
C THR A 55 0.84 -11.72 3.25
N HIS A 56 0.98 -12.90 3.85
CA HIS A 56 0.64 -13.16 5.26
C HIS A 56 1.67 -12.52 6.20
N ARG A 57 1.75 -11.19 6.20
CA ARG A 57 2.66 -10.39 7.03
C ARG A 57 1.92 -9.15 7.55
N ILE A 58 2.46 -8.56 8.62
CA ILE A 58 1.91 -7.35 9.26
C ILE A 58 0.42 -7.58 9.60
N ALA A 59 -0.50 -6.87 8.95
CA ALA A 59 -1.94 -6.93 9.25
C ALA A 59 -2.59 -8.28 8.88
N TRP A 60 -1.93 -9.08 8.04
CA TRP A 60 -2.44 -10.37 7.54
C TRP A 60 -1.68 -11.58 8.10
N ALA A 61 -0.81 -11.37 9.09
CA ALA A 61 0.02 -12.44 9.66
C ALA A 61 -0.81 -13.57 10.29
N GLY A 62 -1.99 -13.24 10.85
CA GLY A 62 -2.92 -14.21 11.44
C GLY A 62 -4.15 -14.51 10.60
N HIS A 63 -4.13 -14.20 9.30
CA HIS A 63 -5.26 -14.48 8.41
C HIS A 63 -5.19 -15.94 7.93
N ASP A 64 -6.23 -16.71 8.21
CA ASP A 64 -6.35 -18.10 7.77
C ASP A 64 -6.91 -18.19 6.35
N GLY A 65 -6.35 -19.09 5.55
CA GLY A 65 -6.83 -19.36 4.19
C GLY A 65 -6.39 -18.31 3.15
N ALA A 66 -7.13 -18.22 2.06
CA ALA A 66 -6.76 -17.36 0.93
C ALA A 66 -6.87 -15.87 1.32
N LEU A 67 -5.81 -15.10 1.00
CA LEU A 67 -5.83 -13.66 1.16
C LEU A 67 -6.82 -13.01 0.18
N PRO A 68 -7.58 -12.00 0.63
CA PRO A 68 -8.53 -11.32 -0.22
C PRO A 68 -7.82 -10.54 -1.33
N ILE A 69 -8.51 -10.36 -2.45
CA ILE A 69 -8.13 -9.40 -3.48
C ILE A 69 -8.83 -8.11 -3.10
N ILE A 70 -8.04 -7.13 -2.67
CA ILE A 70 -8.55 -5.80 -2.30
C ILE A 70 -8.13 -4.79 -3.37
N GLU A 71 -8.91 -3.73 -3.51
CA GLU A 71 -8.47 -2.52 -4.20
C GLU A 71 -7.49 -1.77 -3.30
N GLY A 72 -6.46 -1.16 -3.86
CA GLY A 72 -5.49 -0.33 -3.18
C GLY A 72 -5.19 0.90 -4.02
N THR A 73 -4.78 1.97 -3.34
CA THR A 73 -4.37 3.22 -3.96
C THR A 73 -2.89 3.44 -3.70
N VAL A 74 -2.09 3.67 -4.73
CA VAL A 74 -0.70 4.09 -4.57
C VAL A 74 -0.62 5.60 -4.71
N ILE A 75 0.07 6.25 -3.78
CA ILE A 75 0.36 7.68 -3.82
C ILE A 75 1.86 7.87 -3.89
N ARG A 76 2.34 8.51 -4.96
CA ARG A 76 3.73 8.93 -5.12
C ARG A 76 3.83 10.44 -4.91
N LEU A 77 4.68 10.84 -3.98
CA LEU A 77 5.02 12.21 -3.69
C LEU A 77 6.47 12.47 -4.14
N GLN A 78 6.66 13.41 -5.04
CA GLN A 78 7.97 13.92 -5.43
C GLN A 78 8.09 15.35 -4.94
N VAL A 79 9.13 15.64 -4.15
CA VAL A 79 9.38 16.97 -3.62
C VAL A 79 10.78 17.42 -3.99
N GLU A 80 10.95 18.73 -4.17
CA GLU A 80 12.27 19.30 -4.42
C GLU A 80 13.18 19.15 -3.19
N ARG A 81 12.66 19.40 -1.98
CA ARG A 81 13.44 19.35 -0.76
C ARG A 81 12.66 18.86 0.44
N LEU A 82 13.40 18.30 1.39
CA LEU A 82 12.92 17.99 2.73
C LEU A 82 13.32 19.07 3.74
N PRO A 83 12.54 19.24 4.82
CA PRO A 83 12.93 20.08 5.95
C PRO A 83 14.23 19.64 6.63
N SER A 84 14.63 18.37 6.46
CA SER A 84 15.92 17.85 6.93
C SER A 84 17.13 18.27 6.07
N GLY A 85 16.90 18.96 4.95
CA GLY A 85 17.94 19.41 4.03
C GLY A 85 18.26 18.46 2.87
N ALA A 86 17.65 17.28 2.81
CA ALA A 86 17.79 16.39 1.65
C ALA A 86 17.06 16.96 0.43
N THR A 87 17.62 16.79 -0.78
CA THR A 87 17.06 17.27 -2.05
C THR A 87 16.67 16.11 -2.97
N GLY A 88 15.70 16.34 -3.87
CA GLY A 88 15.26 15.38 -4.89
C GLY A 88 14.54 14.15 -4.34
N GLU A 89 13.86 14.28 -3.20
CA GLU A 89 13.24 13.13 -2.55
C GLU A 89 11.96 12.68 -3.27
N THR A 90 11.86 11.36 -3.50
CA THR A 90 10.63 10.69 -3.91
C THR A 90 10.18 9.74 -2.81
N ARG A 91 8.93 9.89 -2.35
CA ARG A 91 8.26 8.93 -1.46
C ARG A 91 7.11 8.24 -2.17
N VAL A 92 6.96 6.94 -1.94
CA VAL A 92 5.82 6.15 -2.44
C VAL A 92 5.14 5.50 -1.24
N ALA A 93 3.82 5.67 -1.14
CA ALA A 93 2.98 5.05 -0.12
C ALA A 93 1.87 4.24 -0.80
N LEU A 94 1.56 3.07 -0.25
CA LEU A 94 0.38 2.28 -0.62
C LEU A 94 -0.68 2.47 0.47
N ALA A 95 -1.78 3.14 0.12
CA ALA A 95 -2.98 3.18 0.92
C ALA A 95 -3.82 1.94 0.60
N LEU A 96 -4.02 1.09 1.60
CA LEU A 96 -4.97 -0.02 1.52
C LEU A 96 -6.26 0.39 2.25
N PRO A 97 -7.46 0.10 1.72
CA PRO A 97 -8.68 0.21 2.49
C PRO A 97 -8.51 -0.62 3.75
N ASN A 98 -8.85 -0.01 4.89
CA ASN A 98 -8.63 -0.53 6.23
C ASN A 98 -8.79 -2.07 6.27
N PRO A 99 -7.71 -2.84 6.54
CA PRO A 99 -7.85 -4.28 6.65
C PRO A 99 -8.83 -4.50 7.80
N GLY A 100 -10.00 -5.09 7.50
CA GLY A 100 -11.07 -5.28 8.48
C GLY A 100 -10.54 -5.84 9.80
N PRO A 101 -11.27 -5.65 10.91
CA PRO A 101 -10.76 -5.82 12.26
C PRO A 101 -10.10 -7.19 12.41
N SER A 102 -8.77 -7.20 12.52
CA SER A 102 -8.00 -8.39 12.84
C SER A 102 -8.52 -8.91 14.17
N ARG A 103 -9.28 -10.01 14.13
CA ARG A 103 -10.01 -10.59 15.27
C ARG A 103 -9.10 -11.18 16.36
N ASN A 104 -7.78 -10.97 16.26
CA ASN A 104 -6.75 -11.62 17.09
C ASN A 104 -5.77 -10.63 17.75
N PHE A 105 -6.22 -9.43 18.13
CA PHE A 105 -5.56 -8.70 19.22
C PHE A 105 -6.17 -9.11 20.56
N ALA A 106 -6.04 -10.40 20.91
CA ALA A 106 -6.10 -10.79 22.30
C ALA A 106 -4.89 -10.12 22.99
N ARG A 107 -5.12 -8.97 23.62
CA ARG A 107 -4.18 -8.41 24.61
C ARG A 107 -3.70 -9.57 25.48
N PRO A 108 -2.39 -9.78 25.69
CA PRO A 108 -1.99 -10.55 26.85
C PRO A 108 -2.59 -9.82 28.06
N ARG A 109 -3.49 -10.48 28.79
CA ARG A 109 -3.88 -10.01 30.12
C ARG A 109 -2.57 -9.88 30.88
N ARG A 110 -2.20 -8.67 31.32
CA ARG A 110 -1.18 -8.51 32.35
C ARG A 110 -1.59 -9.47 33.48
N PRO A 111 -0.72 -10.38 33.94
CA PRO A 111 -0.98 -10.99 35.23
C PRO A 111 -1.06 -9.83 36.22
N THR A 112 -2.23 -9.67 36.85
CA THR A 112 -2.37 -8.85 38.03
C THR A 112 -1.44 -9.47 39.07
N ALA A 113 -0.29 -8.82 39.31
CA ALA A 113 0.47 -9.08 40.52
C ALA A 113 -0.49 -8.78 41.69
N GLY A 114 -0.95 -9.84 42.36
CA GLY A 114 -1.71 -9.72 43.60
C GLY A 114 -0.85 -9.03 44.66
N PRO A 115 -1.48 -8.40 45.67
CA PRO A 115 -0.73 -7.80 46.75
C PRO A 115 -0.08 -8.93 47.55
N GLY A 116 1.23 -9.10 47.40
CA GLY A 116 2.03 -9.86 48.35
C GLY A 116 2.14 -9.05 49.63
N CYS A 117 1.29 -9.38 50.60
CA CYS A 117 1.44 -8.97 51.98
C CYS A 117 2.64 -9.67 52.64
N CYS A 118 3.27 -8.93 53.56
CA CYS A 118 4.25 -9.30 54.59
C CYS A 118 5.69 -9.60 54.13
#